data_AF-U1NQL1-F1
#
_entry.id   AF-U1NQL1-F1
#
_cell.length_a   1.000
_cell.length_b   1.000
_cell.length_c   1.000
_cell.angle_alpha   90.00
_cell.angle_beta   90.00
_cell.angle_gamma   90.00
#
_symmetry.space_group_name_H-M   'P 1'
#
loop_
_entity.id
_entity.type
_entity.pdbx_description
1 polymer ?
#
loop_
_entity_poly.entity_id
_entity_poly.type
_entity_poly.pdbx_seq_one_letter_code
_entity_poly.pdbx_strand_id
1 'polypeptide(L)' 'MGLIDSLTDVFSSPSPSDRPDDGSKGAYWCDDCANRVRDVELEGEPVCPDCGAEMRFERATGRDCAC' A
#
# COMPACT_ATOMS: atom_id res chain seq x y z
N MET A 1 7.22 29.96 -20.58
CA MET A 1 7.89 28.87 -19.82
C MET A 1 6.97 28.54 -18.66
N GLY A 2 6.25 27.43 -18.76
CA GLY A 2 5.07 27.13 -17.94
C GLY A 2 5.45 26.43 -16.64
N LEU A 3 4.72 26.78 -15.57
CA LEU A 3 4.82 26.26 -14.21
C LEU A 3 4.36 24.79 -14.07
N ILE A 4 4.12 24.10 -15.20
CA ILE A 4 3.63 22.73 -15.26
C ILE A 4 4.75 21.69 -15.20
N ASP A 5 6.01 22.10 -15.44
CA ASP A 5 7.16 21.19 -15.45
C ASP A 5 7.55 20.74 -14.03
N SER A 6 7.27 21.57 -13.02
CA SER A 6 7.64 21.31 -11.63
C SER A 6 6.75 20.31 -10.89
N LEU A 7 5.60 19.92 -11.44
CA LEU A 7 4.74 18.88 -10.86
C LEU A 7 5.09 17.48 -11.34
N THR A 8 5.73 17.35 -12.50
CA THR A 8 6.13 16.06 -13.07
C THR A 8 7.32 15.47 -12.32
N ASP A 9 8.22 16.30 -11.79
CA ASP A 9 9.40 15.83 -11.05
C ASP A 9 9.06 15.23 -9.67
N VAL A 10 7.96 15.67 -9.03
CA VAL A 10 7.50 15.11 -7.74
C VAL A 10 6.78 13.78 -7.91
N PHE A 11 6.20 13.51 -9.08
CA PHE A 11 5.60 12.21 -9.42
C PHE A 11 6.61 11.18 -9.93
N SER A 12 7.89 11.57 -10.05
CA SER A 12 9.01 10.64 -10.19
C SER A 12 9.29 9.97 -8.84
N SER A 13 8.28 9.29 -8.30
CA SER A 13 8.52 8.25 -7.31
C SER A 13 9.51 7.29 -7.94
N PRO A 14 10.69 7.04 -7.37
CA PRO A 14 11.48 5.91 -7.78
C PRO A 14 10.58 4.70 -7.53
N SER A 15 10.01 4.10 -8.58
CA SER A 15 9.44 2.77 -8.49
C SER A 15 10.58 1.91 -7.97
N PRO A 16 10.56 1.45 -6.71
CA PRO A 16 11.57 0.52 -6.26
C PRO A 16 11.11 -0.80 -6.84
N SER A 17 11.51 -1.06 -8.09
CA SER A 17 11.39 -2.37 -8.74
C SER A 17 12.25 -3.43 -8.03
N ASP A 18 13.02 -3.02 -7.02
CA ASP A 18 13.92 -3.82 -6.20
C ASP A 18 13.51 -3.76 -4.72
N ARG A 19 12.20 -3.80 -4.42
CA ARG A 19 11.81 -4.26 -3.08
C ARG A 19 12.07 -5.76 -3.06
N PRO A 20 12.94 -6.26 -2.15
CA PRO A 20 13.04 -7.70 -1.96
C PRO A 20 11.63 -8.26 -1.75
N ASP A 21 11.34 -9.39 -2.37
CA ASP A 21 10.13 -10.16 -2.07
C ASP A 21 10.21 -10.51 -0.58
N ASP A 22 9.61 -9.67 0.25
CA ASP A 22 9.62 -9.78 1.71
C ASP A 22 8.72 -10.96 2.16
N GLY A 23 8.36 -11.85 1.23
CA GLY A 23 7.41 -12.95 1.40
C GLY A 23 5.94 -12.53 1.40
N SER A 24 5.66 -11.23 1.38
CA SER A 24 4.31 -10.66 1.52
C SER A 24 3.36 -11.11 0.40
N LYS A 25 2.21 -11.67 0.80
CA LYS A 25 1.11 -12.04 -0.11
C LYS A 25 0.10 -10.91 -0.28
N GLY A 26 0.16 -9.89 0.56
CA GLY A 26 -0.75 -8.76 0.50
C GLY A 26 -0.68 -7.83 1.70
N ALA A 27 -1.79 -7.17 1.96
CA ALA A 27 -1.99 -6.36 3.15
C ALA A 27 -3.44 -6.47 3.60
N TYR A 28 -3.72 -5.92 4.76
CA TYR A 28 -5.05 -5.73 5.30
C TYR A 28 -5.35 -4.25 5.33
N TRP A 29 -6.55 -3.90 4.87
CA TRP A 29 -7.06 -2.54 4.82
C TRP A 29 -8.25 -2.37 5.75
N CYS A 30 -8.26 -1.31 6.54
CA CYS A 30 -9.42 -0.87 7.30
C CYS A 30 -10.10 0.27 6.56
N ASP A 31 -11.35 0.05 6.10
CA ASP A 31 -12.10 1.05 5.34
C ASP A 31 -12.55 2.24 6.20
N ASP A 32 -12.71 2.08 7.52
CA ASP A 32 -13.09 3.16 8.44
C ASP A 32 -11.93 4.09 8.81
N CYS A 33 -10.76 3.51 9.14
CA CYS A 33 -9.59 4.26 9.58
C CYS A 33 -8.60 4.60 8.45
N ALA A 34 -8.82 4.05 7.25
CA ALA A 34 -7.88 4.11 6.13
C ALA A 34 -6.46 3.60 6.48
N ASN A 35 -6.39 2.64 7.40
CA ASN A 35 -5.14 2.01 7.81
C ASN A 35 -4.79 0.82 6.94
N ARG A 36 -3.50 0.66 6.68
CA ARG A 36 -2.95 -0.47 5.93
C ARG A 36 -1.86 -1.16 6.72
N VAL A 37 -2.02 -2.46 6.95
CA VAL A 37 -1.05 -3.30 7.65
C VAL A 37 -0.62 -4.43 6.72
N ARG A 38 0.68 -4.68 6.53
CA ARG A 38 1.10 -5.79 5.66
C ARG A 38 0.79 -7.14 6.31
N ASP A 39 0.55 -8.16 5.48
CA ASP A 39 0.29 -9.51 5.98
C ASP A 39 1.47 -10.07 6.79
N VAL A 40 2.70 -9.72 6.43
CA VAL A 40 3.93 -10.13 7.15
C VAL A 40 4.14 -9.39 8.46
N GLU A 41 3.48 -8.24 8.65
CA GLU A 41 3.55 -7.44 9.88
C GLU A 41 2.41 -7.79 10.84
N LEU A 42 1.48 -8.65 10.43
CA LEU A 42 0.29 -8.99 11.19
C LEU A 42 0.53 -10.24 12.05
N GLU A 43 0.63 -10.05 13.37
CA GLU A 43 0.81 -11.13 14.34
C GLU A 43 -0.56 -11.59 14.88
N GLY A 44 -1.37 -12.26 14.05
CA GLY A 44 -2.63 -12.89 14.50
C GLY A 44 -3.86 -12.58 13.65
N GLU A 45 -4.96 -12.19 14.30
CA GLU A 45 -6.21 -11.84 13.62
C GLU A 45 -6.10 -10.49 12.90
N PRO A 46 -6.71 -10.34 11.71
CA PRO A 46 -6.63 -9.13 10.91
C PRO A 46 -7.54 -8.04 11.47
N VAL A 47 -7.17 -7.44 12.59
CA VAL A 47 -7.92 -6.36 13.25
C VAL A 47 -7.18 -5.04 13.18
N CYS A 48 -7.94 -3.95 13.00
CA CYS A 48 -7.38 -2.61 12.92
C CYS A 48 -6.84 -2.19 14.30
N PRO A 49 -5.59 -1.71 14.41
CA PRO A 49 -5.01 -1.32 15.70
C PRO A 49 -5.70 -0.10 16.34
N ASP A 50 -6.36 0.75 15.53
CA ASP A 50 -6.98 1.98 16.02
C ASP A 50 -8.43 1.80 16.47
N CYS A 51 -9.20 0.93 15.80
CA CYS A 51 -10.64 0.75 16.10
C CYS A 51 -11.04 -0.67 16.47
N GLY A 52 -10.15 -1.66 16.31
CA GLY A 52 -10.42 -3.07 16.56
C GLY A 52 -11.38 -3.74 15.55
N ALA A 53 -11.78 -3.05 14.49
CA ALA A 53 -12.62 -3.62 13.44
C ALA A 53 -11.86 -4.64 12.60
N GLU A 54 -12.57 -5.63 12.05
CA GLU A 54 -12.01 -6.59 11.10
C GLU A 54 -11.54 -5.88 9.83
N MET A 55 -10.32 -6.20 9.39
CA MET A 55 -9.70 -5.62 8.21
C MET A 55 -9.87 -6.54 7.00
N ARG A 56 -10.05 -5.92 5.83
CA ARG A 56 -10.20 -6.62 4.55
C ARG A 56 -8.83 -6.94 3.96
N PHE A 57 -8.60 -8.20 3.56
CA PHE A 57 -7.39 -8.57 2.84
C PHE A 57 -7.37 -7.99 1.42
N GLU A 58 -6.34 -7.22 1.10
CA GLU A 58 -5.98 -6.77 -0.24
C GLU A 58 -4.74 -7.55 -0.71
N ARG A 59 -4.85 -8.24 -1.86
CA ARG A 59 -3.65 -8.83 -2.47
C ARG A 59 -2.73 -7.71 -2.92
N ALA A 60 -1.43 -7.92 -2.74
CA ALA A 60 -0.42 -7.11 -3.41
C ALA A 60 -0.39 -7.49 -4.89
N THR A 61 -1.46 -7.20 -5.64
CA THR A 61 -1.35 -7.04 -7.08
C THR A 61 -0.48 -5.81 -7.28
N GLY A 62 0.82 -6.03 -7.45
CA GLY A 62 1.74 -4.99 -7.89
C GLY A 62 1.09 -4.30 -9.07
N ARG A 63 0.75 -3.02 -8.90
CA ARG A 63 0.08 -2.12 -9.85
C ARG A 63 -0.06 -2.70 -11.26
N ASP A 64 -1.11 -3.50 -11.51
CA ASP A 64 -1.78 -3.53 -12.81
C ASP A 64 -2.56 -2.22 -12.92
N CYS A 65 -1.86 -1.09 -12.86
CA CYS A 65 -2.37 0.12 -13.45
C CYS A 65 -2.35 -0.14 -14.95
N ALA A 66 -3.43 -0.76 -15.44
CA ALA A 66 -3.82 -0.65 -16.84
C ALA A 66 -4.05 0.84 -17.11
N CYS A 67 -2.98 1.55 -17.46
CA CYS A 67 -2.97 2.95 -17.85
C CYS A 67 -2.16 3.06 -19.13
#